data_AF-A0A4P2QWR6-F1
#
_entry.id   AF-A0A4P2QWR6-F1
#
_cell.length_a   1.000
_cell.length_b   1.000
_cell.length_c   1.000
_cell.angle_alpha   90.00
_cell.angle_beta   90.00
_cell.angle_gamma   90.00
#
_symmetry.space_group_name_H-M   'P 1'
#
loop_
_entity.id
_entity.type
_entity.pdbx_description
1 polymer ?
#
loop_
_entity_poly.entity_id
_entity_poly.type
_entity_poly.pdbx_seq_one_letter_code
_entity_poly.pdbx_strand_id
1 'polypeptide(L)'
;MSFAVPSSQDACRRLAIAIGLLSGAAILLWPKAALANAGIPMIVFAWPASGIAFVPVVLVEAAVARRVLRLPTRDAIKLSLVANAWSTLAGIPITWALLTVLEMTVGPILSMARDDLGPAASLLLLPISAPWLGPVEEGWRVLAAGAFLCVPFFFASVWIEARSARRRVPAADALRWAKRANSATYGFFLVALALFALISWMSHAGSAG
;
A
#
# COMPACT_ATOMS: atom_id res chain seq x y z
N MET A 1 13.09 -2.83 66.18
CA MET A 1 12.76 -2.96 64.74
C MET A 1 11.74 -1.89 64.40
N SER A 2 12.13 -0.83 63.69
CA SER A 2 11.24 0.27 63.33
C SER A 2 10.63 -0.02 61.96
N PHE A 3 9.31 -0.22 61.91
CA PHE A 3 8.58 -0.34 60.65
C PHE A 3 8.44 1.07 60.04
N ALA A 4 9.14 1.34 58.95
CA ALA A 4 8.99 2.59 58.20
C ALA A 4 7.58 2.63 57.59
N VAL A 5 6.77 3.59 58.03
CA VAL A 5 5.46 3.88 57.43
C VAL A 5 5.72 4.49 56.04
N PRO A 6 5.20 3.89 54.94
CA PRO A 6 5.38 4.43 53.61
C PRO A 6 4.84 5.87 53.53
N SER A 7 5.58 6.76 52.86
CA SER A 7 5.15 8.14 52.70
C SER A 7 3.91 8.20 51.79
N SER A 8 3.02 9.17 52.02
CA SER A 8 1.81 9.36 51.19
C SER A 8 2.14 9.58 49.70
N GLN A 9 3.32 10.13 49.40
CA GLN A 9 3.81 10.31 48.03
C GLN A 9 4.09 8.97 47.32
N ASP A 10 4.57 7.96 48.05
CA ASP A 10 4.85 6.63 47.47
C ASP A 10 3.56 5.90 47.08
N ALA A 11 2.49 6.09 47.86
CA ALA A 11 1.17 5.54 47.56
C ALA A 11 0.57 6.18 46.29
N CYS A 12 0.64 7.51 46.17
CA CYS A 12 0.16 8.22 44.97
C CYS A 12 0.94 7.81 43.70
N ARG A 13 2.27 7.66 43.80
CA ARG A 13 3.10 7.24 42.67
C ARG A 13 2.78 5.81 42.22
N ARG A 14 2.58 4.89 43.16
CA ARG A 14 2.20 3.49 42.87
C ARG A 14 0.81 3.40 42.23
N LEU A 15 -0.14 4.20 42.72
CA LEU A 15 -1.49 4.27 42.15
C LEU A 15 -1.46 4.82 40.71
N ALA A 16 -0.70 5.88 40.45
CA ALA A 16 -0.54 6.44 39.10
C ALA A 16 0.09 5.44 38.12
N ILE A 17 1.12 4.69 38.56
CA ILE A 17 1.74 3.63 37.77
C ILE A 17 0.76 2.49 37.52
N ALA A 18 0.01 2.05 38.54
CA ALA A 18 -0.98 1.00 38.40
C ALA A 18 -2.11 1.39 37.43
N ILE A 19 -2.62 2.63 37.52
CA ILE A 19 -3.61 3.16 36.59
C ILE A 19 -3.03 3.19 35.16
N GLY A 20 -1.82 3.71 34.96
CA GLY A 20 -1.18 3.75 33.65
C GLY A 20 -0.97 2.36 33.03
N LEU A 21 -0.54 1.38 33.84
CA LEU A 21 -0.37 -0.01 33.40
C LEU A 21 -1.71 -0.69 33.08
N LEU A 22 -2.74 -0.48 33.90
CA LEU A 22 -4.07 -1.03 33.68
C LEU A 22 -4.76 -0.39 32.47
N SER A 23 -4.62 0.92 32.27
CA SER A 23 -5.11 1.61 31.08
C SER A 23 -4.37 1.16 29.82
N GLY A 24 -3.05 1.02 29.88
CA GLY A 24 -2.26 0.46 28.76
C GLY A 24 -2.65 -0.98 28.43
N ALA A 25 -2.82 -1.83 29.45
CA ALA A 25 -3.29 -3.20 29.28
C ALA A 25 -4.72 -3.25 28.72
N ALA A 26 -5.62 -2.38 29.18
CA ALA A 26 -6.99 -2.30 28.67
C ALA A 26 -7.04 -1.86 27.19
N ILE A 27 -6.17 -0.95 26.76
CA ILE A 27 -6.03 -0.54 25.35
C ILE A 27 -5.50 -1.69 24.49
N LEU A 28 -4.53 -2.46 25.00
CA LEU A 28 -3.99 -3.63 24.31
C LEU A 28 -4.97 -4.82 24.28
N LEU A 29 -5.82 -4.96 25.30
CA LEU A 29 -6.76 -6.07 25.48
C LEU A 29 -8.18 -5.76 25.00
N TRP A 30 -8.46 -4.55 24.51
CA TRP A 30 -9.73 -4.17 23.90
C TRP A 30 -9.61 -3.82 22.39
N PRO A 31 -9.20 -4.76 21.51
CA PRO A 31 -9.05 -4.47 20.09
C PRO A 31 -10.38 -4.10 19.41
N LYS A 32 -11.52 -4.58 19.92
CA LYS A 32 -12.80 -4.51 19.20
C LYS A 32 -13.37 -3.09 19.03
N ALA A 33 -13.23 -2.21 20.02
CA ALA A 33 -13.68 -0.82 19.87
C ALA A 33 -12.70 0.04 19.07
N ALA A 34 -11.41 -0.31 19.05
CA ALA A 34 -10.40 0.34 18.22
C ALA A 34 -10.46 -0.15 16.75
N LEU A 35 -10.80 -1.43 16.50
CA LEU A 35 -10.98 -1.98 15.16
C LEU A 35 -12.25 -1.47 14.47
N ALA A 36 -13.32 -1.17 15.22
CA ALA A 36 -14.61 -0.80 14.63
C ALA A 36 -14.59 0.55 13.86
N ASN A 37 -13.60 1.41 14.11
CA ASN A 37 -13.41 2.70 13.45
C ASN A 37 -12.05 2.86 12.75
N ALA A 38 -11.21 1.82 12.76
CA ALA A 38 -9.92 1.86 12.09
C ALA A 38 -10.11 1.54 10.61
N GLY A 39 -9.76 2.48 9.74
CA GLY A 39 -9.72 2.22 8.31
C GLY A 39 -8.75 1.08 7.96
N ILE A 40 -8.89 0.54 6.76
CA ILE A 40 -8.14 -0.61 6.27
C ILE A 40 -6.91 -0.11 5.48
N PRO A 41 -5.69 -0.32 6.00
CA PRO A 41 -4.48 0.04 5.27
C PRO A 41 -4.29 -0.90 4.07
N MET A 42 -4.29 -0.34 2.85
CA MET A 42 -4.24 -1.15 1.63
C MET A 42 -2.95 -1.94 1.45
N ILE A 43 -1.88 -1.60 2.19
CA ILE A 43 -0.65 -2.41 2.23
C ILE A 43 -0.89 -3.85 2.70
N VAL A 44 -1.91 -4.09 3.55
CA VAL A 44 -2.28 -5.42 4.02
C VAL A 44 -2.78 -6.31 2.88
N PHE A 45 -3.30 -5.73 1.80
CA PHE A 45 -3.65 -6.47 0.59
C PHE A 45 -2.55 -6.42 -0.47
N ALA A 46 -2.04 -5.22 -0.76
CA ALA A 46 -1.09 -5.01 -1.85
C ALA A 46 0.21 -5.79 -1.63
N TRP A 47 0.74 -5.80 -0.41
CA TRP A 47 2.04 -6.42 -0.15
C TRP A 47 1.97 -7.96 -0.18
N PRO A 48 1.01 -8.65 0.48
CA PRO A 48 0.84 -10.10 0.30
C PRO A 48 0.52 -10.49 -1.15
N ALA A 49 -0.34 -9.74 -1.84
CA ALA A 49 -0.65 -10.00 -3.25
C ALA A 49 0.61 -9.90 -4.13
N SER A 50 1.47 -8.92 -3.88
CA SER A 50 2.76 -8.79 -4.59
C SER A 50 3.70 -9.97 -4.32
N GLY A 51 3.66 -10.56 -3.12
CA GLY A 51 4.39 -11.78 -2.79
C GLY A 51 3.92 -12.99 -3.59
N ILE A 52 2.61 -13.17 -3.73
CA ILE A 52 2.00 -14.24 -4.55
C ILE A 52 2.34 -14.03 -6.03
N ALA A 53 2.26 -12.78 -6.51
CA ALA A 53 2.57 -12.43 -7.89
C ALA A 53 4.07 -12.39 -8.21
N PHE A 54 4.95 -12.51 -7.22
CA PHE A 54 6.38 -12.27 -7.40
C PHE A 54 7.01 -13.15 -8.48
N VAL A 55 6.80 -14.47 -8.41
CA VAL A 55 7.36 -15.42 -9.38
C VAL A 55 6.86 -15.16 -10.80
N PRO A 56 5.54 -15.08 -11.08
CA PRO A 56 5.08 -14.82 -12.45
C PRO A 56 5.53 -13.46 -12.98
N VAL A 57 5.54 -12.41 -12.15
CA VAL A 57 6.05 -11.08 -12.54
C VAL A 57 7.53 -11.18 -12.94
N VAL A 58 8.37 -11.79 -12.11
CA VAL A 58 9.81 -11.95 -12.42
C VAL A 58 10.02 -12.66 -13.76
N LEU A 59 9.24 -13.69 -14.08
CA LEU A 59 9.35 -14.42 -15.34
C LEU A 59 8.91 -13.58 -16.54
N VAL A 60 7.80 -12.85 -16.43
CA VAL A 60 7.31 -11.93 -17.48
C VAL A 60 8.36 -10.86 -17.75
N GLU A 61 8.88 -10.22 -16.72
CA GLU A 61 9.85 -9.13 -16.87
C GLU A 61 11.22 -9.61 -17.33
N ALA A 62 11.61 -10.84 -16.98
CA ALA A 62 12.79 -11.49 -17.53
C ALA A 62 12.61 -11.76 -19.04
N ALA A 63 11.43 -12.20 -19.49
CA ALA A 63 11.15 -12.35 -20.91
C ALA A 63 11.22 -11.00 -21.65
N VAL A 64 10.75 -9.91 -21.03
CA VAL A 64 10.91 -8.55 -21.57
C VAL A 64 12.40 -8.16 -21.60
N ALA A 65 13.17 -8.43 -20.55
CA ALA A 65 14.61 -8.16 -20.51
C ALA A 65 15.36 -8.87 -21.64
N ARG A 66 15.05 -10.15 -21.89
CA ARG A 66 15.65 -10.90 -23.02
C ARG A 66 15.40 -10.22 -24.36
N ARG A 67 14.19 -9.71 -24.59
CA ARG A 67 13.82 -9.06 -25.86
C ARG A 67 14.41 -7.65 -25.99
N VAL A 68 14.38 -6.87 -24.91
CA VAL A 68 14.73 -5.44 -24.93
C VAL A 68 16.23 -5.20 -24.74
N LEU A 69 16.89 -6.04 -23.95
CA LEU A 69 18.30 -5.92 -23.56
C LEU A 69 19.18 -7.00 -24.20
N ARG A 70 18.60 -7.97 -24.91
CA ARG A 70 19.30 -9.10 -25.55
C ARG A 70 20.15 -9.93 -24.58
N LEU A 71 19.75 -9.98 -23.31
CA LEU A 71 20.46 -10.74 -22.28
C LEU A 71 20.22 -12.25 -22.42
N PRO A 72 21.22 -13.09 -22.07
CA PRO A 72 21.01 -14.52 -21.84
C PRO A 72 19.91 -14.76 -20.80
N THR A 73 19.17 -15.88 -20.92
CA THR A 73 18.01 -16.18 -20.05
C THR A 73 18.36 -16.11 -18.56
N ARG A 74 19.51 -16.66 -18.16
CA ARG A 74 19.96 -16.65 -16.76
C ARG A 74 20.17 -15.24 -16.24
N ASP A 75 20.76 -14.36 -17.04
CA ASP A 75 21.05 -12.99 -16.64
C ASP A 75 19.80 -12.12 -16.65
N ALA A 76 18.89 -12.36 -17.58
CA ALA A 76 17.57 -11.74 -17.60
C ALA A 76 16.75 -12.08 -16.35
N ILE A 77 16.74 -13.36 -15.93
CA ILE A 77 16.07 -13.79 -14.70
C ILE A 77 16.74 -13.15 -13.48
N LYS A 78 18.07 -13.17 -13.39
CA LYS A 78 18.80 -12.54 -12.27
C LYS A 78 18.62 -11.02 -12.21
N LEU A 79 18.50 -10.35 -13.36
CA LEU A 79 18.21 -8.92 -13.42
C LEU A 79 16.81 -8.64 -12.88
N SER A 80 15.83 -9.34 -13.45
CA SER A 80 14.41 -9.23 -13.09
C SER A 80 14.17 -9.52 -11.61
N LEU A 81 14.72 -10.64 -11.10
CA LEU A 81 14.57 -11.06 -9.71
C LEU A 81 15.10 -10.02 -8.71
N VAL A 82 16.30 -9.50 -8.94
CA VAL A 82 16.90 -8.50 -8.03
C VAL A 82 16.13 -7.19 -8.09
N ALA A 83 15.72 -6.76 -9.28
CA ALA A 83 14.96 -5.53 -9.47
C ALA A 83 13.59 -5.61 -8.77
N ASN A 84 12.84 -6.69 -9.02
CA ASN A 84 11.54 -6.97 -8.41
C ASN A 84 11.63 -7.15 -6.89
N ALA A 85 12.71 -7.77 -6.38
CA ALA A 85 12.90 -7.88 -4.93
C ALA A 85 13.01 -6.49 -4.29
N TRP A 86 13.74 -5.54 -4.91
CA TRP A 86 13.85 -4.17 -4.40
C TRP A 86 12.54 -3.39 -4.50
N SER A 87 11.83 -3.46 -5.64
CA SER A 87 10.54 -2.77 -5.80
C SER A 87 9.46 -3.37 -4.88
N THR A 88 9.46 -4.67 -4.63
CA THR A 88 8.48 -5.32 -3.72
C THR A 88 8.80 -5.12 -2.24
N LEU A 89 10.06 -5.32 -1.81
CA LEU A 89 10.42 -5.26 -0.38
C LEU A 89 10.52 -3.83 0.15
N ALA A 90 11.02 -2.90 -0.66
CA ALA A 90 11.20 -1.51 -0.25
C ALA A 90 10.24 -0.58 -1.00
N GLY A 91 10.07 -0.76 -2.31
CA GLY A 91 9.27 0.14 -3.13
C GLY A 91 7.80 0.21 -2.71
N ILE A 92 7.13 -0.94 -2.52
CA ILE A 92 5.72 -0.98 -2.11
C ILE A 92 5.51 -0.34 -0.73
N PRO A 93 6.23 -0.75 0.35
CA PRO A 93 6.03 -0.13 1.66
C PRO A 93 6.33 1.37 1.70
N ILE A 94 7.41 1.81 1.05
CA ILE A 94 7.80 3.22 1.03
C ILE A 94 6.75 4.03 0.26
N THR A 95 6.33 3.58 -0.92
CA THR A 95 5.35 4.29 -1.74
C THR A 95 4.01 4.36 -1.03
N TRP A 96 3.56 3.26 -0.42
CA TRP A 96 2.34 3.25 0.38
C TRP A 96 2.43 4.25 1.53
N ALA A 97 3.52 4.23 2.32
CA ALA A 97 3.68 5.15 3.46
C ALA A 97 3.65 6.62 3.02
N LEU A 98 4.31 6.96 1.90
CA LEU A 98 4.28 8.31 1.34
C LEU A 98 2.87 8.73 0.93
N LEU A 99 2.13 7.85 0.26
CA LEU A 99 0.76 8.13 -0.14
C LEU A 99 -0.19 8.22 1.07
N THR A 100 0.01 7.40 2.11
CA THR A 100 -0.76 7.50 3.35
C THR A 100 -0.49 8.81 4.08
N VAL A 101 0.76 9.29 4.14
CA VAL A 101 1.06 10.62 4.70
C VAL A 101 0.37 11.72 3.89
N LEU A 102 0.39 11.61 2.55
CA LEU A 102 -0.32 12.53 1.67
C LEU A 102 -1.82 12.51 1.94
N GLU A 103 -2.41 11.33 2.08
CA GLU A 103 -3.82 11.16 2.43
C GLU A 103 -4.17 11.82 3.77
N MET A 104 -3.40 11.54 4.82
CA MET A 104 -3.67 12.08 6.16
C MET A 104 -3.51 13.59 6.24
N THR A 105 -2.74 14.20 5.34
CA THR A 105 -2.51 15.64 5.30
C THR A 105 -3.49 16.36 4.38
N VAL A 106 -3.77 15.81 3.20
CA VAL A 106 -4.61 16.44 2.16
C VAL A 106 -6.08 16.01 2.28
N GLY A 107 -6.35 14.78 2.70
CA GLY A 107 -7.70 14.23 2.80
C GLY A 107 -8.66 15.06 3.66
N PRO A 108 -8.27 15.50 4.89
CA PRO A 108 -9.11 16.37 5.71
C PRO A 108 -9.41 17.70 5.04
N ILE A 109 -8.41 18.33 4.41
CA ILE A 109 -8.55 19.62 3.71
C ILE A 109 -9.54 19.48 2.55
N LEU A 110 -9.39 18.43 1.74
CA LEU A 110 -10.28 18.16 0.61
C LEU A 110 -11.70 17.83 1.05
N SER A 111 -11.85 17.16 2.20
CA SER A 111 -13.17 16.87 2.78
C SER A 111 -13.88 18.13 3.25
N MET A 112 -13.15 19.08 3.86
CA MET A 112 -13.70 20.37 4.27
C MET A 112 -14.09 21.25 3.06
N ALA A 113 -13.31 21.19 1.99
CA ALA A 113 -13.57 21.93 0.76
C ALA A 113 -14.55 21.22 -0.18
N ARG A 114 -15.15 20.09 0.23
CA ARG A 114 -15.99 19.25 -0.65
C ARG A 114 -17.20 20.00 -1.19
N ASP A 115 -17.85 20.78 -0.34
CA ASP A 115 -19.05 21.53 -0.70
C ASP A 115 -18.73 22.66 -1.69
N ASP A 116 -17.53 23.26 -1.57
CA ASP A 116 -17.05 24.33 -2.45
C ASP A 116 -16.54 23.81 -3.80
N LEU A 117 -15.91 22.63 -3.82
CA LEU A 117 -15.30 22.02 -5.00
C LEU A 117 -16.28 21.16 -5.82
N GLY A 118 -17.48 20.92 -5.29
CA GLY A 118 -18.56 20.21 -5.97
C GLY A 118 -18.15 18.83 -6.50
N PRO A 119 -18.54 18.45 -7.73
CA PRO A 119 -18.25 17.12 -8.29
C PRO A 119 -16.75 16.79 -8.39
N ALA A 120 -15.90 17.80 -8.55
CA ALA A 120 -14.46 17.62 -8.69
C ALA A 120 -13.82 17.07 -7.40
N ALA A 121 -14.33 17.44 -6.22
CA ALA A 121 -13.88 16.87 -4.95
C ALA A 121 -14.07 15.35 -4.92
N SER A 122 -15.21 14.88 -5.44
CA SER A 122 -15.54 13.45 -5.44
C SER A 122 -14.63 12.64 -6.35
N LEU A 123 -14.15 13.23 -7.45
CA LEU A 123 -13.17 12.62 -8.36
C LEU A 123 -11.76 12.54 -7.73
N LEU A 124 -11.40 13.48 -6.87
CA LEU A 124 -10.09 13.54 -6.22
C LEU A 124 -10.03 12.73 -4.91
N LEU A 125 -11.15 12.61 -4.20
CA LEU A 125 -11.23 11.89 -2.93
C LEU A 125 -10.89 10.39 -3.08
N LEU A 126 -11.33 9.74 -4.16
CA LEU A 126 -11.07 8.31 -4.37
C LEU A 126 -9.57 7.99 -4.56
N PRO A 127 -8.81 8.70 -5.43
CA PRO A 127 -7.35 8.65 -5.48
C PRO A 127 -6.66 8.87 -4.13
N ILE A 128 -7.11 9.89 -3.40
CA ILE A 128 -6.47 10.31 -2.15
C ILE A 128 -6.69 9.29 -1.04
N SER A 129 -7.88 8.70 -0.94
CA SER A 129 -8.21 7.69 0.07
C SER A 129 -7.80 6.26 -0.29
N ALA A 130 -7.19 6.04 -1.46
CA ALA A 130 -6.79 4.71 -1.89
C ALA A 130 -5.74 4.02 -1.00
N PRO A 131 -4.77 4.71 -0.36
CA PRO A 131 -3.78 4.05 0.51
C PRO A 131 -4.34 3.51 1.83
N TRP A 132 -5.34 4.20 2.39
CA TRP A 132 -6.00 3.85 3.63
C TRP A 132 -7.52 4.01 3.49
N LEU A 133 -8.21 2.91 3.19
CA LEU A 133 -9.66 3.00 3.06
C LEU A 133 -10.31 3.21 4.41
N GLY A 134 -11.38 4.01 4.50
CA GLY A 134 -12.24 4.02 5.69
C GLY A 134 -12.93 2.67 5.92
N PRO A 135 -13.87 2.56 6.87
CA PRO A 135 -14.71 1.36 6.97
C PRO A 135 -15.38 1.07 5.62
N VAL A 136 -15.12 -0.12 5.06
CA VAL A 136 -15.63 -0.55 3.76
C VAL A 136 -16.49 -1.78 3.94
N GLU A 137 -17.74 -1.72 3.51
CA GLU A 137 -18.62 -2.88 3.42
C GLU A 137 -18.59 -3.50 2.01
N GLU A 138 -18.36 -2.68 0.98
CA GLU A 138 -18.43 -3.13 -0.41
C GLU A 138 -17.05 -3.51 -0.98
N GLY A 139 -16.87 -4.79 -1.30
CA GLY A 139 -15.61 -5.32 -1.82
C GLY A 139 -15.07 -4.64 -3.10
N TRP A 140 -15.95 -4.05 -3.92
CA TRP A 140 -15.54 -3.33 -5.13
C TRP A 140 -14.65 -2.12 -4.83
N ARG A 141 -14.79 -1.48 -3.66
CA ARG A 141 -13.96 -0.34 -3.26
C ARG A 141 -12.51 -0.75 -3.00
N VAL A 142 -12.29 -1.93 -2.43
CA VAL A 142 -10.95 -2.50 -2.21
C VAL A 142 -10.27 -2.76 -3.57
N LEU A 143 -11.01 -3.33 -4.51
CA LEU A 143 -10.51 -3.60 -5.87
C LEU A 143 -10.20 -2.30 -6.63
N ALA A 144 -11.07 -1.29 -6.53
CA ALA A 144 -10.88 0.02 -7.15
C ALA A 144 -9.65 0.75 -6.57
N ALA A 145 -9.48 0.73 -5.25
CA ALA A 145 -8.30 1.29 -4.59
C ALA A 145 -7.01 0.56 -5.02
N GLY A 146 -7.05 -0.76 -5.12
CA GLY A 146 -5.94 -1.55 -5.65
C GLY A 146 -5.59 -1.16 -7.09
N ALA A 147 -6.58 -1.01 -7.96
CA ALA A 147 -6.38 -0.57 -9.34
C ALA A 147 -5.75 0.83 -9.42
N PHE A 148 -6.19 1.76 -8.56
CA PHE A 148 -5.59 3.08 -8.46
C PHE A 148 -4.12 3.01 -8.00
N LEU A 149 -3.84 2.25 -6.93
CA LEU A 149 -2.49 2.10 -6.38
C LEU A 149 -1.49 1.47 -7.36
N CYS A 150 -1.95 0.71 -8.36
CA CYS A 150 -1.09 0.25 -9.45
C CYS A 150 -0.36 1.40 -10.16
N VAL A 151 -0.96 2.59 -10.25
CA VAL A 151 -0.37 3.75 -10.94
C VAL A 151 0.85 4.31 -10.19
N PRO A 152 0.78 4.75 -8.91
CA PRO A 152 1.95 5.20 -8.19
C PRO A 152 2.99 4.07 -7.97
N PHE A 153 2.56 2.83 -7.74
CA PHE A 153 3.49 1.70 -7.66
C PHE A 153 4.22 1.44 -8.97
N PHE A 154 3.57 1.59 -10.13
CA PHE A 154 4.23 1.54 -11.44
C PHE A 154 5.37 2.55 -11.54
N PHE A 155 5.15 3.81 -11.17
CA PHE A 155 6.20 4.84 -11.25
C PHE A 155 7.35 4.57 -10.29
N ALA A 156 7.04 4.19 -9.05
CA ALA A 156 8.04 3.83 -8.06
C ALA A 156 8.88 2.64 -8.54
N SER A 157 8.22 1.60 -9.06
CA SER A 157 8.86 0.39 -9.58
C SER A 157 9.77 0.71 -10.76
N VAL A 158 9.29 1.46 -11.77
CA VAL A 158 10.12 1.90 -12.91
C VAL A 158 11.38 2.64 -12.45
N TRP A 159 11.27 3.51 -11.44
CA TRP A 159 12.41 4.25 -10.91
C TRP A 159 13.41 3.34 -10.17
N ILE A 160 12.92 2.50 -9.24
CA ILE A 160 13.74 1.58 -8.44
C ILE A 160 14.45 0.57 -9.34
N GLU A 161 13.72 -0.05 -10.26
CA GLU A 161 14.24 -1.11 -11.12
C GLU A 161 15.22 -0.56 -12.15
N ALA A 162 14.93 0.59 -12.77
CA ALA A 162 15.88 1.23 -13.66
C ALA A 162 17.17 1.60 -12.90
N ARG A 163 17.08 2.06 -11.64
CA ARG A 163 18.26 2.37 -10.82
C ARG A 163 19.05 1.12 -10.43
N SER A 164 18.38 0.02 -10.12
CA SER A 164 19.02 -1.27 -9.86
C SER A 164 19.73 -1.82 -11.12
N ALA A 165 19.03 -1.81 -12.26
CA ALA A 165 19.52 -2.36 -13.52
C ALA A 165 20.67 -1.56 -14.15
N ARG A 166 20.75 -0.24 -13.89
CA ARG A 166 21.87 0.63 -14.31
C ARG A 166 23.25 0.15 -13.87
N ARG A 167 23.33 -0.72 -12.86
CA ARG A 167 24.59 -1.35 -12.42
C ARG A 167 25.12 -2.40 -13.39
N ARG A 168 24.30 -2.86 -14.35
CA ARG A 168 24.62 -3.96 -15.27
C ARG A 168 24.47 -3.59 -16.74
N VAL A 169 23.62 -2.62 -17.06
CA VAL A 169 23.34 -2.19 -18.45
C VAL A 169 23.29 -0.66 -18.53
N PRO A 170 23.45 -0.06 -19.73
CA PRO A 170 23.36 1.39 -19.91
C PRO A 170 22.05 1.98 -19.37
N ALA A 171 22.10 3.21 -18.86
CA ALA A 171 20.95 3.81 -18.16
C ALA A 171 19.71 3.99 -19.04
N ALA A 172 19.89 4.31 -20.31
CA ALA A 172 18.80 4.40 -21.28
C ALA A 172 18.12 3.04 -21.50
N ASP A 173 18.92 1.97 -21.55
CA ASP A 173 18.44 0.60 -21.73
C ASP A 173 17.71 0.10 -20.48
N ALA A 174 18.27 0.36 -19.28
CA ALA A 174 17.65 0.06 -18.01
C ALA A 174 16.27 0.72 -17.88
N LEU A 175 16.17 2.02 -18.22
CA LEU A 175 14.90 2.74 -18.19
C LEU A 175 13.90 2.21 -19.21
N ARG A 176 14.36 1.90 -20.45
CA ARG A 176 13.50 1.34 -21.50
C ARG A 176 12.94 -0.03 -21.11
N TRP A 177 13.78 -0.89 -20.53
CA TRP A 177 13.35 -2.18 -20.01
C TRP A 177 12.36 -2.01 -18.86
N ALA A 178 12.70 -1.22 -17.83
CA ALA A 178 11.85 -1.03 -16.66
C ALA A 178 10.46 -0.51 -17.07
N LYS A 179 10.37 0.51 -17.94
CA LYS A 179 9.08 0.99 -18.47
C LYS A 179 8.28 -0.11 -19.14
N ARG A 180 8.87 -0.85 -20.09
CA ARG A 180 8.16 -1.90 -20.84
C ARG A 180 7.73 -3.07 -19.96
N ALA A 181 8.60 -3.49 -19.05
CA ALA A 181 8.35 -4.58 -18.10
C ALA A 181 7.19 -4.22 -17.17
N ASN A 182 7.28 -3.06 -16.51
CA ASN A 182 6.26 -2.58 -15.59
C ASN A 182 4.93 -2.25 -16.30
N SER A 183 4.95 -1.79 -17.55
CA SER A 183 3.71 -1.53 -18.31
C SER A 183 2.97 -2.83 -18.60
N ALA A 184 3.68 -3.94 -18.80
CA ALA A 184 3.04 -5.24 -19.00
C ALA A 184 2.44 -5.77 -17.68
N THR A 185 3.17 -5.65 -16.56
CA THR A 185 2.78 -6.23 -15.28
C THR A 185 1.74 -5.38 -14.56
N TYR A 186 2.04 -4.12 -14.26
CA TYR A 186 1.07 -3.20 -13.64
C TYR A 186 -0.11 -2.89 -14.57
N GLY A 187 0.10 -2.84 -15.89
CA GLY A 187 -1.01 -2.66 -16.84
C GLY A 187 -2.00 -3.83 -16.77
N PHE A 188 -1.50 -5.06 -16.68
CA PHE A 188 -2.36 -6.24 -16.47
C PHE A 188 -3.14 -6.14 -15.15
N PHE A 189 -2.46 -5.87 -14.03
CA PHE A 189 -3.14 -5.80 -12.73
C PHE A 189 -4.14 -4.65 -12.65
N LEU A 190 -3.82 -3.47 -13.19
CA LEU A 190 -4.72 -2.33 -13.24
C LEU A 190 -6.01 -2.68 -13.98
N VAL A 191 -5.89 -3.27 -15.18
CA VAL A 191 -7.06 -3.66 -15.98
C VAL A 191 -7.86 -4.74 -15.28
N ALA A 192 -7.20 -5.78 -14.77
CA ALA A 192 -7.88 -6.87 -14.06
C ALA A 192 -8.66 -6.36 -12.85
N LEU A 193 -8.01 -5.59 -11.96
CA LEU A 193 -8.64 -5.06 -10.75
C LEU A 193 -9.77 -4.08 -11.07
N ALA A 194 -9.61 -3.21 -12.07
CA ALA A 194 -10.65 -2.29 -12.51
C ALA A 194 -11.88 -3.04 -13.07
N LEU A 195 -11.67 -4.08 -13.87
CA LEU A 195 -12.75 -4.91 -14.39
C LEU A 195 -13.49 -5.67 -13.28
N PHE A 196 -12.76 -6.28 -12.34
CA PHE A 196 -13.39 -6.97 -11.21
C PHE A 196 -14.13 -5.99 -10.29
N ALA A 197 -13.60 -4.78 -10.08
CA ALA A 197 -14.30 -3.72 -9.35
C ALA A 197 -15.62 -3.35 -10.05
N LEU A 198 -15.58 -3.15 -11.37
CA LEU A 198 -16.77 -2.81 -12.16
C LEU A 198 -17.83 -3.92 -12.10
N ILE A 199 -17.43 -5.18 -12.29
CA ILE A 199 -18.33 -6.33 -12.21
C ILE A 199 -18.96 -6.42 -10.81
N SER A 200 -18.13 -6.34 -9.77
CA SER A 200 -18.60 -6.40 -8.38
C SER A 200 -19.56 -5.26 -8.04
N TRP A 201 -19.32 -4.05 -8.55
CA TRP A 201 -20.20 -2.91 -8.38
C TRP A 201 -21.54 -3.11 -9.09
N MET A 202 -21.54 -3.59 -10.34
CA MET A 202 -22.78 -3.85 -11.10
C MET A 202 -23.65 -4.92 -10.42
N SER A 203 -23.04 -5.99 -9.90
CA SER A 203 -23.76 -7.03 -9.16
C SER A 203 -24.40 -6.51 -7.87
N HIS A 204 -23.75 -5.57 -7.19
CA HIS A 204 -24.29 -4.93 -6.01
C HIS A 204 -25.42 -3.95 -6.35
N ALA A 205 -25.27 -3.13 -7.41
CA ALA A 205 -26.29 -2.20 -7.85
C ALA A 205 -27.58 -2.90 -8.32
N GLY A 206 -27.45 -4.07 -8.96
CA GLY A 206 -28.58 -4.87 -9.43
C GLY A 206 -29.33 -5.65 -8.34
N SER A 207 -28.80 -5.74 -7.11
CA SER A 207 -29.47 -6.39 -5.97
C SER A 207 -30.18 -5.41 -5.03
N ALA A 208 -30.04 -4.11 -5.27
CA ALA A 208 -30.66 -3.03 -4.49
C ALA A 208 -31.91 -2.42 -5.15
N GLY A 209 -32.34 -2.94 -6.30
CA GLY A 209 -33.56 -2.54 -7.04
C GLY A 209 -34.52 -3.71 -7.17
#